data_AF-A0A7C0XXY5-F1
#
_entry.id   AF-A0A7C0XXY5-F1
#
_cell.length_a   1.000
_cell.length_b   1.000
_cell.length_c   1.000
_cell.angle_alpha   90.00
_cell.angle_beta   90.00
_cell.angle_gamma   90.00
#
_symmetry.space_group_name_H-M   'P 1'
#
loop_
_entity.id
_entity.type
_entity.pdbx_description
1 polymer ?
#
loop_
_entity_poly.entity_id
_entity_poly.type
_entity_poly.pdbx_seq_one_letter_code
_entity_poly.pdbx_strand_id
1 'polypeptide(L)'
;MPTSDERDELTCQQAPQIHEMMQAQLDGKLAASDATRLQAHLRDCPLCRAEWERMQALDDLLRAAPMVQPPVRLRVMVMARLERREQARQAVFGWIGLSLATVALTMLALAPFLLDWFYQSGIAPAVIAGGPTTILQVLVCVRSIGQAFLVVAVQFLVPAALLGGGCLALACSWGQFLFRQIAVTQKQTEN
;
A
#
# COMPACT_ATOMS: atom_id res chain seq x y z
N MET A 1 33.98 39.76 31.94
CA MET A 1 33.78 40.00 30.50
C MET A 1 34.36 38.79 29.78
N PRO A 2 33.58 38.00 29.02
CA PRO A 2 34.12 36.90 28.24
C PRO A 2 35.06 37.43 27.15
N THR A 3 36.18 36.75 26.94
CA THR A 3 37.19 37.07 25.93
C THR A 3 36.61 36.89 24.52
N SER A 4 37.25 37.46 23.49
CA SER A 4 36.81 37.26 22.09
C SER A 4 36.76 35.79 21.69
N ASP A 5 37.67 34.98 22.25
CA ASP A 5 37.76 33.53 22.08
C ASP A 5 36.50 32.80 22.59
N GLU A 6 36.03 33.15 23.79
CA GLU A 6 34.85 32.53 24.41
C GLU A 6 33.53 32.94 23.71
N ARG A 7 33.50 34.08 23.02
CA ARG A 7 32.35 34.48 22.17
C ARG A 7 32.32 33.72 20.83
N ASP A 8 33.48 33.43 20.26
CA ASP A 8 33.59 32.66 19.02
C ASP A 8 33.21 31.17 19.25
N GLU A 9 33.50 30.63 20.45
CA GLU A 9 33.07 29.29 20.86
C GLU A 9 31.56 29.17 21.06
N LEU A 10 30.91 30.13 21.75
CA LEU A 10 29.46 30.07 21.98
C LEU A 10 28.63 30.24 20.68
N THR A 11 29.15 31.01 19.71
CA THR A 11 28.44 31.20 18.42
C THR A 11 28.53 29.95 17.55
N CYS A 12 29.60 29.15 17.71
CA CYS A 12 29.77 27.85 17.07
C CYS A 12 28.94 26.74 17.75
N GLN A 13 28.32 26.97 18.91
CA GLN A 13 27.49 25.95 19.58
C GLN A 13 26.21 25.61 18.79
N GLN A 14 25.83 26.46 17.83
CA GLN A 14 24.79 26.19 16.82
C GLN A 14 25.30 25.44 15.58
N ALA A 15 26.57 24.98 15.58
CA ALA A 15 27.18 24.17 14.53
C ALA A 15 26.29 23.03 13.99
N PRO A 16 25.52 22.26 14.78
CA PRO A 16 24.68 21.20 14.19
C PRO A 16 23.61 21.76 13.25
N GLN A 17 22.93 22.85 13.61
CA GLN A 17 21.91 23.46 12.77
C GLN A 17 22.52 24.13 11.53
N ILE A 18 23.66 24.81 11.70
CA ILE A 18 24.39 25.41 10.57
C ILE A 18 24.91 24.34 9.61
N HIS A 19 25.40 23.21 10.13
CA HIS A 19 25.87 22.09 9.33
C HIS A 19 24.73 21.45 8.52
N GLU A 20 23.55 21.26 9.11
CA GLU A 20 22.36 20.82 8.37
C GLU A 20 21.99 21.79 7.25
N MET A 21 22.07 23.10 7.50
CA MET A 21 21.82 24.12 6.46
C MET A 21 22.87 24.05 5.33
N MET A 22 24.15 23.81 5.65
CA MET A 22 25.20 23.59 4.66
C MET A 22 24.88 22.38 3.75
N GLN A 23 24.53 21.24 4.35
CA GLN A 23 24.16 20.04 3.59
C GLN A 23 22.92 20.28 2.71
N ALA A 24 21.88 20.91 3.27
CA ALA A 24 20.67 21.26 2.52
C ALA A 24 20.97 22.25 1.37
N GLN A 25 21.95 23.14 1.53
CA GLN A 25 22.39 24.05 0.47
C GLN A 25 23.06 23.30 -0.69
N LEU A 26 23.94 22.31 -0.40
CA LEU A 26 24.57 21.47 -1.42
C LEU A 26 23.55 20.63 -2.19
N ASP A 27 22.54 20.12 -1.47
CA ASP A 27 21.39 19.39 -2.03
C ASP A 27 20.42 20.27 -2.84
N GLY A 28 20.56 21.60 -2.81
CA GLY A 28 19.63 22.54 -3.44
C GLY A 28 18.25 22.60 -2.78
N LYS A 29 18.13 22.20 -1.50
CA LYS A 29 16.87 22.12 -0.73
C LYS A 29 16.70 23.24 0.29
N LEU A 30 17.69 24.13 0.44
CA LEU A 30 17.63 25.21 1.43
C LEU A 30 16.75 26.38 0.96
N ALA A 31 15.88 26.88 1.85
CA ALA A 31 15.06 28.06 1.59
C ALA A 31 15.92 29.34 1.51
N ALA A 32 15.50 30.33 0.73
CA ALA A 32 16.26 31.57 0.54
C ALA A 32 16.50 32.39 1.83
N SER A 33 15.55 32.36 2.76
CA SER A 33 15.69 32.98 4.09
C SER A 33 16.82 32.34 4.89
N ASP A 34 16.91 31.01 4.83
CA ASP A 34 17.92 30.24 5.56
C ASP A 34 19.28 30.30 4.88
N ALA A 35 19.34 30.38 3.55
CA ALA A 35 20.57 30.66 2.82
C ALA A 35 21.19 32.01 3.24
N THR A 36 20.37 33.04 3.46
CA THR A 36 20.85 34.34 3.94
C THR A 36 21.42 34.24 5.37
N ARG A 37 20.77 33.48 6.24
CA ARG A 37 21.24 33.21 7.62
C ARG A 37 22.55 32.43 7.63
N LEU A 38 22.66 31.40 6.78
CA LEU A 38 23.89 30.63 6.60
C LEU A 38 25.04 31.52 6.13
N GLN A 39 24.81 32.36 5.11
CA GLN A 39 25.84 33.29 4.61
C GLN A 39 26.24 34.37 5.63
N ALA A 40 25.33 34.78 6.52
CA ALA A 40 25.67 35.68 7.62
C ALA A 40 26.62 34.96 8.60
N HIS A 41 26.28 33.73 9.01
CA HIS A 41 27.12 32.96 9.92
C HIS A 41 28.50 32.62 9.35
N LEU A 42 28.57 32.25 8.06
CA LEU A 42 29.85 31.97 7.39
C LEU A 42 30.75 33.21 7.29
N ARG A 43 30.17 34.41 7.31
CA ARG A 43 30.94 35.66 7.35
C ARG A 43 31.62 35.86 8.70
N ASP A 44 30.91 35.53 9.77
CA ASP A 44 31.34 35.81 11.14
C ASP A 44 32.20 34.67 11.75
N CYS A 45 31.98 33.42 11.36
CA CYS A 45 32.68 32.26 11.93
C CYS A 45 33.70 31.64 10.95
N PRO A 46 35.02 31.73 11.22
CA PRO A 46 36.05 31.14 10.35
C PRO A 46 36.08 29.61 10.38
N LEU A 47 35.69 28.98 11.50
CA LEU A 47 35.65 27.52 11.63
C LEU A 47 34.58 26.91 10.70
N CYS A 48 33.36 27.44 10.75
CA CYS A 48 32.26 27.01 9.89
C CYS A 48 32.55 27.28 8.42
N ARG A 49 33.26 28.38 8.11
CA ARG A 49 33.73 28.66 6.73
C ARG A 49 34.70 27.61 6.21
N ALA A 50 35.70 27.23 7.00
CA ALA A 50 36.66 26.20 6.60
C ALA A 50 35.96 24.86 6.34
N GLU A 51 34.96 24.51 7.16
CA GLU A 51 34.17 23.30 6.97
C GLU A 51 33.31 23.36 5.70
N TRP A 52 32.69 24.52 5.43
CA TRP A 52 31.92 24.75 4.21
C TRP A 52 32.76 24.61 2.93
N GLU A 53 33.99 25.12 2.94
CA GLU A 53 34.93 25.00 1.81
C GLU A 53 35.33 23.53 1.57
N ARG A 54 35.58 22.76 2.63
CA ARG A 54 35.88 21.32 2.53
C ARG A 54 34.72 20.53 1.93
N MET A 55 33.48 20.80 2.37
CA MET A 55 32.31 20.11 1.85
C MET A 55 32.03 20.45 0.39
N GLN A 56 32.19 21.72 -0.02
CA GLN A 56 32.07 22.10 -1.43
C GLN A 56 33.13 21.43 -2.30
N ALA A 57 34.39 21.39 -1.85
CA ALA A 57 35.45 20.71 -2.58
C ALA A 57 35.15 19.22 -2.78
N LEU A 58 34.57 18.55 -1.77
CA LEU A 58 34.13 17.16 -1.89
C LEU A 58 32.95 17.02 -2.86
N ASP A 59 31.95 17.90 -2.78
CA ASP A 59 30.80 17.90 -3.70
C ASP A 59 31.24 18.10 -5.15
N ASP A 60 32.16 19.01 -5.42
CA ASP A 60 32.74 19.24 -6.76
C ASP A 60 33.46 18.00 -7.30
N LEU A 61 34.24 17.32 -6.45
CA LEU A 61 34.90 16.06 -6.81
C LEU A 61 33.89 14.95 -7.14
N LEU A 62 32.80 14.84 -6.36
CA LEU A 62 31.75 13.85 -6.60
C LEU A 62 30.93 14.19 -7.85
N ARG A 63 30.66 15.47 -8.12
CA ARG A 63 29.97 15.93 -9.34
C ARG A 63 30.80 15.72 -10.60
N ALA A 64 32.12 15.84 -10.49
CA ALA A 64 33.04 15.56 -11.58
C ALA A 64 33.22 14.06 -11.86
N ALA A 65 32.76 13.18 -10.96
CA ALA A 65 32.88 11.74 -11.16
C ALA A 65 32.05 11.28 -12.38
N PRO A 66 32.60 10.39 -13.23
CA PRO A 66 31.89 9.93 -14.41
C PRO A 66 30.64 9.12 -14.02
N MET A 67 29.50 9.48 -14.61
CA MET A 67 28.28 8.70 -14.43
C MET A 67 28.43 7.33 -15.10
N VAL A 68 28.52 6.27 -14.29
CA VAL A 68 28.56 4.89 -14.77
C VAL A 68 27.15 4.45 -15.14
N GLN A 69 26.98 3.94 -16.36
CA GLN A 69 25.70 3.38 -16.75
C GLN A 69 25.41 2.09 -15.96
N PRO A 70 24.20 1.95 -15.38
CA PRO A 70 23.84 0.73 -14.68
C PRO A 70 23.78 -0.46 -15.66
N PRO A 71 24.19 -1.67 -15.21
CA PRO A 71 24.19 -2.86 -16.04
C PRO A 71 22.78 -3.22 -16.51
N VAL A 72 22.66 -3.75 -17.73
CA VAL A 72 21.38 -4.07 -18.38
C VAL A 72 20.52 -5.00 -17.50
N ARG A 73 21.15 -5.97 -16.82
CA ARG A 73 20.46 -6.90 -15.90
C ARG A 73 19.66 -6.18 -14.82
N LEU A 74 20.16 -5.07 -14.27
CA LEU A 74 19.45 -4.31 -13.24
C LEU A 74 18.16 -3.71 -13.82
N ARG A 75 18.23 -3.12 -15.03
CA ARG A 75 17.07 -2.53 -15.69
C ARG A 75 16.00 -3.58 -15.94
N VAL A 76 16.38 -4.74 -16.48
CA VAL A 76 15.45 -5.86 -16.73
C VAL A 76 14.79 -6.34 -15.43
N MET A 77 15.55 -6.51 -14.35
CA MET A 77 14.98 -6.95 -13.06
C MET A 77 14.02 -5.93 -12.46
N VAL A 78 14.33 -4.63 -12.58
CA VAL A 78 13.46 -3.55 -12.08
C VAL A 78 12.17 -3.50 -12.87
N MET A 79 12.23 -3.51 -14.20
CA MET A 79 11.05 -3.48 -15.06
C MET A 79 10.16 -4.72 -14.84
N ALA A 80 10.75 -5.91 -14.78
CA ALA A 80 10.01 -7.13 -14.48
C ALA A 80 9.31 -7.09 -13.11
N ARG A 81 9.93 -6.45 -12.10
CA ARG A 81 9.32 -6.30 -10.78
C ARG A 81 8.19 -5.27 -10.77
N LEU A 82 8.28 -4.22 -11.57
CA LEU A 82 7.21 -3.23 -11.73
C LEU A 82 6.01 -3.83 -12.45
N GLU A 83 6.23 -4.52 -13.58
CA GLU A 83 5.17 -5.19 -14.35
C GLU A 83 4.41 -6.21 -13.49
N ARG A 84 5.11 -7.03 -12.69
CA ARG A 84 4.46 -7.99 -11.77
C ARG A 84 3.57 -7.30 -10.74
N ARG A 85 3.97 -6.13 -10.24
CA ARG A 85 3.15 -5.36 -9.28
C ARG A 85 1.91 -4.78 -9.94
N GLU A 86 2.05 -4.29 -11.16
CA GLU A 86 0.93 -3.76 -11.94
C GLU A 86 -0.07 -4.85 -12.30
N GLN A 87 0.41 -6.00 -12.78
CA GLN A 87 -0.42 -7.17 -13.08
C GLN A 87 -1.18 -7.66 -11.85
N ALA A 88 -0.53 -7.75 -10.68
CA ALA A 88 -1.20 -8.13 -9.44
C ALA A 88 -2.30 -7.13 -9.05
N ARG A 89 -2.05 -5.82 -9.19
CA ARG A 89 -3.06 -4.78 -8.94
C ARG A 89 -4.24 -4.90 -9.90
N GLN A 90 -3.97 -5.06 -11.19
CA GLN A 90 -5.01 -5.22 -12.21
C GLN A 90 -5.86 -6.47 -11.97
N ALA A 91 -5.23 -7.59 -11.60
CA ALA A 91 -5.95 -8.80 -11.23
C ALA A 91 -6.87 -8.55 -10.02
N VAL A 92 -6.36 -7.93 -8.95
CA VAL A 92 -7.15 -7.61 -7.75
C VAL A 92 -8.35 -6.72 -8.09
N PHE A 93 -8.16 -5.66 -8.89
CA PHE A 93 -9.28 -4.82 -9.33
C PHE A 93 -10.29 -5.59 -10.20
N GLY A 94 -9.83 -6.49 -11.07
CA GLY A 94 -10.70 -7.36 -11.85
C GLY A 94 -11.57 -8.28 -10.97
N TRP A 95 -10.98 -8.91 -9.94
CA TRP A 95 -11.70 -9.75 -9.00
C TRP A 95 -12.70 -8.97 -8.14
N ILE A 96 -12.34 -7.75 -7.70
CA ILE A 96 -13.25 -6.86 -6.96
C ILE A 96 -14.42 -6.42 -7.85
N GLY A 97 -14.17 -6.09 -9.12
CA GLY A 97 -15.22 -5.75 -10.07
C GLY A 97 -16.19 -6.90 -10.27
N LEU A 98 -15.67 -8.12 -10.43
CA LEU A 98 -16.50 -9.32 -10.62
C LEU A 98 -17.31 -9.66 -9.36
N SER A 99 -16.71 -9.58 -8.17
CA SER A 99 -17.42 -9.85 -6.91
C SER A 99 -18.53 -8.82 -6.66
N LEU A 100 -18.26 -7.54 -6.89
CA LEU A 100 -19.25 -6.48 -6.72
C LEU A 100 -20.43 -6.65 -7.71
N ALA A 101 -20.14 -7.03 -8.95
CA ALA A 101 -21.18 -7.33 -9.93
C ALA A 101 -22.06 -8.51 -9.50
N THR A 102 -21.46 -9.61 -9.01
CA THR A 102 -22.23 -10.76 -8.50
C THR A 102 -23.08 -10.41 -7.29
N VAL A 103 -22.57 -9.59 -6.36
CA VAL A 103 -23.34 -9.12 -5.19
C VAL A 103 -24.50 -8.22 -5.62
N ALA A 104 -24.28 -7.29 -6.55
CA ALA A 104 -25.35 -6.43 -7.07
C ALA A 104 -26.44 -7.23 -7.77
N LEU A 105 -26.06 -8.22 -8.58
CA LEU A 105 -27.01 -9.05 -9.34
C LEU A 105 -27.80 -9.99 -8.43
N THR A 106 -27.15 -10.61 -7.45
CA THR A 106 -27.83 -11.42 -6.43
C THR A 106 -28.77 -10.57 -5.57
N MET A 107 -28.36 -9.38 -5.14
CA MET A 107 -29.22 -8.45 -4.39
C MET A 107 -30.45 -8.02 -5.19
N LEU A 108 -30.28 -7.72 -6.49
CA LEU A 108 -31.37 -7.35 -7.38
C LEU A 108 -32.36 -8.50 -7.61
N ALA A 109 -31.85 -9.74 -7.73
CA ALA A 109 -32.68 -10.93 -7.90
C ALA A 109 -33.40 -11.36 -6.61
N LEU A 110 -32.75 -11.16 -5.45
CA LEU A 110 -33.31 -11.52 -4.14
C LEU A 110 -34.37 -10.51 -3.68
N ALA A 111 -34.28 -9.24 -4.08
CA ALA A 111 -35.22 -8.18 -3.70
C ALA A 111 -36.70 -8.51 -3.98
N PRO A 112 -37.13 -8.90 -5.20
CA PRO A 112 -38.52 -9.25 -5.47
C PRO A 112 -38.94 -10.53 -4.75
N PHE A 113 -38.03 -11.50 -4.59
CA PHE A 113 -38.30 -12.74 -3.86
C PHE A 113 -38.57 -12.48 -2.38
N LEU A 114 -37.79 -11.59 -1.76
CA LEU A 114 -38.00 -11.15 -0.37
C LEU A 114 -39.31 -10.35 -0.23
N LEU A 115 -39.64 -9.52 -1.22
CA LEU A 115 -40.88 -8.72 -1.21
C LEU A 115 -42.13 -9.61 -1.36
N ASP A 116 -42.11 -10.59 -2.26
CA ASP A 116 -43.20 -11.54 -2.47
C ASP A 116 -43.38 -12.46 -1.26
N TRP A 117 -42.27 -12.96 -0.69
CA TRP A 117 -42.28 -13.69 0.58
C TRP A 117 -42.92 -12.86 1.70
N PHE A 118 -42.55 -11.59 1.82
CA PHE A 118 -43.09 -10.68 2.82
C PHE A 118 -44.59 -10.41 2.61
N TYR A 119 -45.03 -10.27 1.36
CA TYR A 119 -46.43 -10.04 1.03
C TYR A 119 -47.31 -11.28 1.27
N GLN A 120 -46.87 -12.46 0.82
CA GLN A 120 -47.61 -13.73 1.00
C GLN A 120 -47.58 -14.24 2.44
N SER A 121 -46.55 -13.92 3.22
CA SER A 121 -46.47 -14.33 4.63
C SER A 121 -47.55 -13.70 5.53
N GLY A 122 -48.40 -12.80 5.01
CA GLY A 122 -49.56 -12.29 5.73
C GLY A 122 -49.20 -11.47 6.97
N ILE A 123 -47.96 -10.99 7.06
CA ILE A 123 -47.46 -10.19 8.19
C ILE A 123 -48.16 -8.82 8.24
N ALA A 124 -48.55 -8.26 7.10
CA ALA A 124 -49.22 -6.96 7.02
C ALA A 124 -50.56 -6.90 7.78
N PRO A 125 -51.53 -7.83 7.60
CA PRO A 125 -52.76 -7.81 8.40
C PRO A 125 -52.58 -8.30 9.85
N ALA A 126 -51.57 -9.13 10.14
CA ALA A 126 -51.35 -9.69 11.47
C ALA A 126 -50.67 -8.72 12.46
N VAL A 127 -49.77 -7.85 11.98
CA VAL A 127 -49.10 -6.83 12.81
C VAL A 127 -50.05 -5.71 13.23
N ILE A 128 -51.10 -5.45 12.44
CA ILE A 128 -52.07 -4.39 12.72
C ILE A 128 -53.10 -4.83 13.78
N ALA A 129 -53.26 -6.14 14.04
CA ALA A 129 -54.35 -6.66 14.89
C ALA A 129 -53.98 -7.67 16.00
N GLY A 130 -52.77 -8.25 16.04
CA GLY A 130 -52.49 -9.44 16.87
C GLY A 130 -51.76 -9.20 18.20
N GLY A 131 -52.38 -9.56 19.33
CA GLY A 131 -51.80 -9.57 20.68
C GLY A 131 -50.71 -10.64 20.94
N PRO A 132 -50.36 -10.95 22.22
CA PRO A 132 -49.11 -11.61 22.63
C PRO A 132 -48.92 -13.08 22.20
N THR A 133 -49.96 -13.77 21.72
CA THR A 133 -49.85 -15.14 21.20
C THR A 133 -49.18 -15.21 19.82
N THR A 134 -49.05 -14.08 19.13
CA THR A 134 -48.36 -13.97 17.83
C THR A 134 -46.84 -14.08 17.93
N ILE A 135 -46.26 -13.77 19.10
CA ILE A 135 -44.81 -13.73 19.34
C ILE A 135 -44.15 -15.10 19.13
N LEU A 136 -44.86 -16.19 19.47
CA LEU A 136 -44.32 -17.55 19.34
C LEU A 136 -44.39 -18.07 17.90
N GLN A 137 -45.40 -17.69 17.11
CA GLN A 137 -45.50 -18.11 15.69
C GLN A 137 -44.52 -17.37 14.79
N VAL A 138 -44.26 -16.08 15.08
CA VAL A 138 -43.21 -15.30 14.40
C VAL A 138 -41.84 -15.96 14.61
N LEU A 139 -41.55 -16.46 15.81
CA LEU A 139 -40.29 -17.12 16.14
C LEU A 139 -40.06 -18.44 15.38
N VAL A 140 -41.11 -19.22 15.10
CA VAL A 140 -41.01 -20.47 14.33
C VAL A 140 -40.81 -20.20 12.83
N CYS A 141 -41.49 -19.18 12.28
CA CYS A 141 -41.28 -18.77 10.90
C CYS A 141 -39.89 -18.15 10.67
N VAL A 142 -39.41 -17.33 11.60
CA VAL A 142 -38.04 -16.80 11.56
C VAL A 142 -37.01 -17.93 11.60
N ARG A 143 -37.28 -19.00 12.35
CA ARG A 143 -36.41 -20.18 12.45
C ARG A 143 -36.40 -21.03 11.17
N SER A 144 -37.54 -21.20 10.48
CA SER A 144 -37.59 -21.95 9.21
C SER A 144 -36.98 -21.18 8.04
N ILE A 145 -37.23 -19.86 7.98
CA ILE A 145 -36.60 -18.96 7.01
C ILE A 145 -35.08 -18.93 7.22
N GLY A 146 -34.65 -18.86 8.48
CA GLY A 146 -33.23 -18.92 8.84
C GLY A 146 -32.56 -20.23 8.39
N GLN A 147 -33.25 -21.37 8.51
CA GLN A 147 -32.72 -22.66 8.05
C GLN A 147 -32.67 -22.78 6.52
N ALA A 148 -33.71 -22.35 5.81
CA ALA A 148 -33.73 -22.38 4.34
C ALA A 148 -32.63 -21.46 3.77
N PHE A 149 -32.46 -20.27 4.34
CA PHE A 149 -31.43 -19.33 3.94
C PHE A 149 -30.02 -19.85 4.24
N LEU A 150 -29.82 -20.51 5.39
CA LEU A 150 -28.53 -21.11 5.76
C LEU A 150 -28.16 -22.28 4.84
N VAL A 151 -29.13 -23.11 4.45
CA VAL A 151 -28.89 -24.21 3.48
C VAL A 151 -28.48 -23.66 2.12
N VAL A 152 -29.18 -22.63 1.61
CA VAL A 152 -28.83 -21.98 0.35
C VAL A 152 -27.45 -21.31 0.44
N ALA A 153 -27.17 -20.58 1.53
CA ALA A 153 -25.88 -19.95 1.75
C ALA A 153 -24.73 -20.98 1.77
N VAL A 154 -24.89 -22.10 2.48
CA VAL A 154 -23.89 -23.18 2.51
C VAL A 154 -23.74 -23.86 1.15
N GLN A 155 -24.84 -24.10 0.43
CA GLN A 155 -24.86 -24.70 -0.91
C GLN A 155 -24.06 -23.89 -1.93
N PHE A 156 -24.02 -22.56 -1.80
CA PHE A 156 -23.26 -21.67 -2.69
C PHE A 156 -21.84 -21.37 -2.18
N LEU A 157 -21.63 -21.27 -0.86
CA LEU A 157 -20.33 -20.94 -0.27
C LEU A 157 -19.31 -22.09 -0.41
N VAL A 158 -19.75 -23.35 -0.29
CA VAL A 158 -18.90 -24.53 -0.42
C VAL A 158 -18.31 -24.71 -1.83
N PRO A 159 -19.09 -24.71 -2.93
CA PRO A 159 -18.54 -24.80 -4.28
C PRO A 159 -17.73 -23.56 -4.67
N ALA A 160 -18.10 -22.36 -4.19
CA ALA A 160 -17.30 -21.17 -4.40
C ALA A 160 -15.92 -21.25 -3.70
N ALA A 161 -15.88 -21.79 -2.48
CA ALA A 161 -14.62 -22.01 -1.74
C ALA A 161 -13.76 -23.10 -2.39
N LEU A 162 -14.36 -24.19 -2.90
CA LEU A 162 -13.65 -25.27 -3.59
C LEU A 162 -13.05 -24.79 -4.93
N LEU A 163 -13.82 -24.06 -5.73
CA LEU A 163 -13.35 -23.50 -7.00
C LEU A 163 -12.27 -22.44 -6.77
N GLY A 164 -12.47 -21.53 -5.79
CA GLY A 164 -11.47 -20.53 -5.42
C GLY A 164 -10.16 -21.15 -4.91
N GLY A 165 -10.25 -22.15 -4.03
CA GLY A 165 -9.10 -22.88 -3.50
C GLY A 165 -8.33 -23.65 -4.60
N GLY A 166 -9.05 -24.31 -5.50
CA GLY A 166 -8.45 -25.03 -6.64
C GLY A 166 -7.67 -24.10 -7.58
N CYS A 167 -8.23 -22.94 -7.92
CA CYS A 167 -7.56 -21.95 -8.77
C CYS A 167 -6.28 -21.39 -8.12
N LEU A 168 -6.29 -21.13 -6.81
CA LEU A 168 -5.10 -20.67 -6.08
C LEU A 168 -4.00 -21.74 -6.03
N ALA A 169 -4.36 -23.00 -5.81
CA ALA A 169 -3.40 -24.11 -5.81
C ALA A 169 -2.76 -24.33 -7.19
N LEU A 170 -3.54 -24.22 -8.26
CA LEU A 170 -3.05 -24.29 -9.64
C LEU A 170 -2.13 -23.10 -9.97
N ALA A 171 -2.49 -21.88 -9.57
CA ALA A 171 -1.64 -20.71 -9.77
C ALA A 171 -0.31 -20.82 -9.00
N CYS A 172 -0.34 -21.31 -7.76
CA CYS A 172 0.85 -21.47 -6.93
C CYS A 172 1.78 -22.58 -7.48
N SER A 173 1.21 -23.72 -7.87
CA SER A 173 1.98 -24.82 -8.46
C SER A 173 2.59 -24.45 -9.82
N TRP A 174 1.87 -23.73 -10.66
CA TRP A 174 2.40 -23.22 -11.94
C TRP A 174 3.53 -22.20 -11.73
N GLY A 175 3.39 -21.32 -10.74
CA GLY A 175 4.44 -20.36 -10.37
C GLY A 175 5.71 -21.03 -9.84
N GLN A 176 5.58 -22.04 -8.98
CA GLN A 176 6.73 -22.81 -8.47
C GLN A 176 7.44 -23.60 -9.58
N PHE A 177 6.68 -24.16 -10.51
CA PHE A 177 7.22 -24.89 -11.65
C PHE A 177 8.04 -23.99 -12.57
N LEU A 178 7.51 -22.80 -12.91
CA LEU A 178 8.23 -21.82 -13.74
C LEU A 178 9.52 -21.34 -13.07
N PHE A 179 9.50 -21.10 -11.76
CA PHE A 179 10.71 -20.69 -11.03
C PHE A 179 11.79 -21.77 -11.03
N ARG A 180 11.40 -23.05 -10.86
CA ARG A 180 12.32 -24.19 -10.94
C ARG A 180 12.94 -24.32 -12.33
N GLN A 181 12.15 -24.17 -13.40
CA GLN A 181 12.70 -24.24 -14.76
C GLN A 181 13.70 -23.11 -15.03
N ILE A 182 13.38 -21.88 -14.64
CA ILE A 182 14.28 -20.72 -14.83
C ILE A 182 15.60 -20.92 -14.06
N ALA A 183 15.54 -21.48 -12.85
CA ALA A 183 16.74 -21.78 -12.07
C ALA A 183 17.62 -22.86 -12.73
N VAL A 184 17.00 -23.89 -13.34
CA VAL A 184 17.72 -24.95 -14.05
C VAL A 184 18.40 -24.42 -15.31
N THR A 185 17.72 -23.56 -16.08
CA THR A 185 18.30 -23.01 -17.33
C THR A 185 19.45 -22.05 -17.05
N GLN A 186 19.38 -21.23 -15.99
CA GLN A 186 20.50 -20.39 -15.56
C GLN A 186 21.74 -21.21 -15.16
N LYS A 187 21.53 -22.34 -14.46
CA LYS A 187 22.62 -23.21 -14.04
C LYS A 187 23.31 -23.92 -15.21
N GLN A 188 22.60 -24.20 -16.30
CA GLN A 188 23.20 -24.79 -17.51
C GLN A 188 23.98 -23.79 -18.36
N THR A 189 23.70 -22.49 -18.26
CA THR A 189 24.46 -21.47 -19.02
C THR A 189 25.78 -21.06 -18.35
N GLU A 190 26.00 -21.48 -17.10
CA GLU A 190 27.16 -21.09 -16.28
C GLU A 190 28.25 -22.19 -16.18
N ASN A 191 28.03 -23.36 -16.81
CA ASN A 191 28.95 -24.50 -16.84
C ASN A 191 29.21 -24.97 -18.28
#